data_AF-A0A9D5T418-F1
#
_entry.id   AF-A0A9D5T418-F1
#
_cell.length_a   1.000
_cell.length_b   1.000
_cell.length_c   1.000
_cell.angle_alpha   90.00
_cell.angle_beta   90.00
_cell.angle_gamma   90.00
#
_symmetry.space_group_name_H-M   'P 1'
#
loop_
_entity.id
_entity.type
_entity.pdbx_description
1 polymer ?
#
loop_
_entity_poly.entity_id
_entity_poly.type
_entity_poly.pdbx_seq_one_letter_code
_entity_poly.pdbx_strand_id
1 'polypeptide(L)'
;MLKEIEFAEKIWQEHEKYIRKFCSYKLSSHPDLIDDCLQDVFLALLNKLGDSGEIQYPKAWLTKVASNKIKDIYEAEKIKNERQVPYNEEYVGKSYSFEDSLCEEDLEKHLDAILEKLDEKEKKLLEDFYSENISQKEIAEKLGITENNVRQQIFRLKRKVTGIIRNLLD
;
A
#
# COMPACT_ATOMS: atom_id res chain seq x y z
N MET A 1 5.18 27.83 7.95
CA MET A 1 6.29 27.59 7.00
C MET A 1 7.51 26.93 7.65
N LEU A 2 8.37 27.63 8.41
CA LEU A 2 9.58 26.99 9.02
C LEU A 2 9.25 25.79 9.92
N LYS A 3 8.22 25.89 10.76
CA LYS A 3 7.78 24.79 11.64
C LYS A 3 7.17 23.59 10.89
N GLU A 4 6.53 23.83 9.74
CA GLU A 4 5.94 22.74 8.93
C GLU A 4 7.04 21.93 8.24
N ILE A 5 8.09 22.59 7.78
CA ILE A 5 9.25 21.96 7.15
C ILE A 5 9.98 21.07 8.17
N GLU A 6 10.30 21.60 9.35
CA GLU A 6 10.94 20.81 10.43
C GLU A 6 10.10 19.58 10.83
N PHE A 7 8.77 19.73 10.87
CA PHE A 7 7.88 18.63 11.20
C PHE A 7 7.81 17.58 10.09
N ALA A 8 7.76 18.00 8.82
CA ALA A 8 7.82 17.11 7.66
C ALA A 8 9.15 16.35 7.61
N GLU A 9 10.28 17.02 7.87
CA GLU A 9 11.60 16.40 7.94
C GLU A 9 11.66 15.33 9.02
N LYS A 10 11.08 15.58 10.20
CA LYS A 10 11.04 14.59 11.28
C LYS A 10 10.27 13.34 10.87
N ILE A 11 9.07 13.51 10.31
CA ILE A 11 8.26 12.39 9.80
C ILE A 11 9.03 11.63 8.72
N TRP A 12 9.66 12.35 7.80
CA TRP A 12 10.39 11.77 6.69
C TRP A 12 11.59 10.96 7.16
N GLN A 13 12.42 11.49 8.05
CA GLN A 13 13.61 10.79 8.58
C GLN A 13 13.26 9.45 9.24
N GLU A 14 12.11 9.37 9.91
CA GLU A 14 11.63 8.15 10.56
C GLU A 14 11.18 7.08 9.55
N HIS A 15 10.67 7.49 8.37
CA HIS A 15 9.98 6.60 7.44
C HIS A 15 10.69 6.39 6.10
N GLU A 16 11.66 7.24 5.73
CA GLU A 16 12.31 7.24 4.42
C GLU A 16 12.87 5.85 4.06
N LYS A 17 13.60 5.21 4.99
CA LYS A 17 14.21 3.89 4.73
C LYS A 17 13.18 2.84 4.35
N TYR A 18 12.03 2.84 5.04
CA TYR A 18 10.92 1.92 4.75
C TYR A 18 10.30 2.23 3.38
N ILE A 19 10.01 3.50 3.11
CA ILE A 19 9.41 3.92 1.83
C ILE A 19 10.36 3.67 0.66
N ARG A 20 11.67 3.89 0.83
CA ARG A 20 12.69 3.56 -0.15
C ARG A 20 12.70 2.06 -0.45
N LYS A 21 12.72 1.20 0.58
CA LYS A 21 12.66 -0.26 0.38
C LYS A 21 11.38 -0.67 -0.36
N PHE A 22 10.24 -0.07 -0.01
CA PHE A 22 8.97 -0.28 -0.71
C PHE A 22 9.05 0.13 -2.20
N CYS A 23 9.58 1.32 -2.50
CA CYS A 23 9.75 1.81 -3.86
C CYS A 23 10.74 0.93 -4.64
N SER A 24 11.87 0.55 -4.06
CA SER A 24 12.84 -0.35 -4.70
C SER A 24 12.25 -1.71 -5.06
N TYR A 25 11.40 -2.27 -4.20
CA TYR A 25 10.70 -3.51 -4.49
C TYR A 25 9.71 -3.35 -5.65
N LYS A 26 8.94 -2.26 -5.65
CA LYS A 26 7.86 -2.02 -6.61
C LYS A 26 8.34 -1.48 -7.97
N LEU A 27 9.45 -0.76 -8.00
CA LEU A 27 10.10 -0.20 -9.19
C LEU A 27 11.37 -0.99 -9.54
N SER A 28 11.40 -2.29 -9.28
CA SER A 28 12.58 -3.12 -9.57
C SER A 28 12.97 -3.13 -11.05
N SER A 29 12.01 -2.89 -11.95
CA SER A 29 12.24 -2.69 -13.39
C SER A 29 12.74 -1.28 -13.76
N HIS A 30 12.60 -0.31 -12.87
CA HIS A 30 12.91 1.12 -13.09
C HIS A 30 13.68 1.69 -11.88
N PRO A 31 14.88 1.16 -11.59
CA PRO A 31 15.64 1.56 -10.41
C PRO A 31 16.06 3.03 -10.43
N ASP A 32 16.18 3.62 -11.62
CA ASP A 32 16.45 5.04 -11.86
C ASP A 32 15.31 5.97 -11.40
N LEU A 33 14.07 5.48 -11.33
CA LEU A 33 12.91 6.27 -10.91
C LEU A 33 12.64 6.23 -9.40
N ILE A 34 13.45 5.49 -8.62
CA ILE A 34 13.23 5.32 -7.18
C ILE A 34 13.42 6.65 -6.45
N ASP A 35 14.52 7.36 -6.72
CA ASP A 35 14.82 8.63 -6.05
C ASP A 35 13.81 9.73 -6.42
N ASP A 36 13.37 9.77 -7.68
CA ASP A 36 12.33 10.67 -8.14
C ASP A 36 11.00 10.39 -7.44
N CYS A 37 10.61 9.12 -7.34
CA CYS A 37 9.40 8.72 -6.62
C CYS A 37 9.47 9.13 -5.14
N LEU A 38 10.63 8.99 -4.49
CA LEU A 38 10.82 9.41 -3.09
C LEU A 38 10.72 10.92 -2.93
N GLN A 39 11.33 11.68 -3.85
CA GLN A 39 11.23 13.13 -3.84
C GLN A 39 9.78 13.58 -3.98
N ASP A 40 9.01 12.97 -4.88
CA ASP A 40 7.59 13.24 -5.08
C ASP A 40 6.75 12.93 -3.84
N VAL A 41 7.05 11.85 -3.12
CA VAL A 41 6.38 11.50 -1.86
C VAL A 41 6.68 12.54 -0.79
N PHE A 42 7.92 13.00 -0.70
CA PHE A 42 8.32 14.04 0.25
C PHE A 42 7.68 15.40 -0.08
N LEU A 43 7.59 15.78 -1.35
CA LEU A 43 6.88 16.99 -1.77
C LEU A 43 5.40 16.92 -1.43
N ALA A 44 4.76 15.76 -1.62
CA ALA A 44 3.38 15.56 -1.20
C ALA A 44 3.22 15.70 0.33
N LEU A 45 4.18 15.20 1.12
CA LEU A 45 4.19 15.33 2.58
C LEU A 45 4.22 16.81 2.99
N LEU A 46 5.10 17.60 2.39
CA LEU A 46 5.20 19.04 2.64
C LEU A 46 3.88 19.76 2.34
N ASN A 47 3.28 19.48 1.18
CA ASN A 47 2.00 20.09 0.79
C ASN A 47 0.88 19.71 1.77
N LYS A 48 0.79 18.43 2.14
CA LYS A 48 -0.25 17.95 3.05
C LYS A 48 -0.16 18.60 4.42
N LEU A 49 1.05 18.81 4.94
CA LEU A 49 1.28 19.49 6.22
C LEU A 49 1.05 21.00 6.12
N GLY A 50 1.33 21.62 4.97
CA GLY A 50 0.99 23.01 4.70
C GLY A 50 -0.53 23.27 4.68
N ASP A 51 -1.31 22.33 4.15
CA ASP A 51 -2.76 22.48 4.00
C ASP A 51 -3.55 22.15 5.28
N SER A 52 -3.21 21.04 5.96
CA SER A 52 -4.00 20.54 7.10
C SER A 52 -3.26 20.48 8.43
N GLY A 53 -1.95 20.78 8.48
CA GLY A 53 -1.16 20.86 9.72
C GLY A 53 -0.87 19.52 10.42
N GLU A 54 -1.59 18.45 10.09
CA GLU A 54 -1.44 17.14 10.72
C GLU A 54 -1.63 15.99 9.72
N ILE A 55 -0.89 14.90 9.94
CA ILE A 55 -1.06 13.61 9.25
C ILE A 55 -1.21 12.54 10.30
N GLN A 56 -2.39 11.96 10.37
CA GLN A 56 -2.62 10.74 11.14
C GLN A 56 -2.01 9.55 10.41
N TYR A 57 -1.22 8.75 11.12
CA TYR A 57 -0.54 7.55 10.62
C TYR A 57 0.41 7.80 9.42
N PRO A 58 1.55 8.49 9.64
CA PRO A 58 2.44 8.91 8.57
C PRO A 58 2.97 7.77 7.68
N LYS A 59 3.32 6.62 8.25
CA LYS A 59 3.77 5.43 7.49
C LYS A 59 2.77 4.99 6.44
N ALA A 60 1.50 4.83 6.83
CA ALA A 60 0.43 4.38 5.96
C ALA A 60 0.15 5.42 4.86
N TRP A 61 0.11 6.69 5.25
CA TRP A 61 -0.10 7.79 4.32
C TRP A 61 1.02 7.89 3.27
N LEU A 62 2.29 7.85 3.70
CA LEU A 62 3.46 7.88 2.81
C LEU A 62 3.47 6.68 1.85
N THR A 63 3.12 5.48 2.34
CA THR A 63 3.03 4.28 1.51
C THR A 63 1.96 4.40 0.44
N LYS A 64 0.81 4.99 0.79
CA LYS A 64 -0.29 5.24 -0.15
C LYS A 64 0.13 6.22 -1.25
N VAL A 65 0.78 7.32 -0.86
CA VAL A 65 1.30 8.30 -1.83
C VAL A 65 2.32 7.64 -2.75
N ALA A 66 3.28 6.90 -2.20
CA ALA A 66 4.28 6.18 -2.99
C ALA A 66 3.64 5.18 -3.97
N SER A 67 2.64 4.41 -3.50
CA SER A 67 1.93 3.46 -4.37
C SER A 67 1.17 4.13 -5.50
N ASN A 68 0.58 5.32 -5.27
CA ASN A 68 -0.09 6.08 -6.31
C ASN A 68 0.91 6.59 -7.35
N LYS A 69 2.04 7.16 -6.90
CA LYS A 69 3.11 7.63 -7.78
C LYS A 69 3.69 6.52 -8.65
N ILE A 70 3.94 5.35 -8.07
CA ILE A 70 4.40 4.17 -8.80
C ILE A 70 3.37 3.73 -9.84
N LYS A 71 2.08 3.77 -9.51
CA LYS A 71 1.03 3.45 -10.45
C LYS A 71 1.01 4.42 -11.64
N ASP A 72 1.16 5.73 -11.37
CA ASP A 72 1.22 6.76 -12.42
C ASP A 72 2.43 6.54 -13.35
N ILE A 73 3.58 6.14 -12.81
CA ILE A 73 4.78 5.78 -13.59
C ILE A 73 4.47 4.65 -14.57
N TYR A 74 3.89 3.54 -14.09
CA TYR A 74 3.56 2.40 -14.95
C TYR A 74 2.42 2.70 -15.96
N GLU A 75 1.45 3.54 -15.60
CA GLU A 75 0.41 3.98 -16.53
C GLU A 75 1.00 4.84 -17.67
N ALA A 76 1.94 5.74 -17.35
CA ALA A 76 2.63 6.54 -18.35
C ALA A 76 3.46 5.69 -19.32
N GLU A 77 4.10 4.62 -18.84
CA GLU A 77 4.79 3.65 -19.69
C GLU A 77 3.86 2.86 -20.58
N LYS A 78 2.72 2.40 -20.04
CA LYS A 78 1.70 1.70 -20.83
C LYS A 78 1.26 2.57 -22.01
N ILE A 79 0.98 3.86 -21.78
CA ILE A 79 0.60 4.81 -22.83
C ILE A 79 1.74 5.03 -23.85
N LYS A 80 3.00 5.06 -23.40
CA LYS A 80 4.16 5.16 -24.31
C LYS A 80 4.33 3.90 -25.17
N ASN A 81 4.12 2.72 -24.59
CA ASN A 81 4.24 1.42 -25.27
C ASN A 81 3.05 1.12 -26.19
N GLU A 82 1.84 1.56 -25.87
CA GLU A 82 0.63 1.44 -26.72
C GLU A 82 0.75 2.18 -28.06
N ARG A 83 1.69 3.12 -28.20
CA ARG A 83 2.01 3.77 -29.49
C ARG A 83 2.88 2.91 -30.42
N GLN A 84 3.30 1.71 -30.00
CA GLN A 84 4.12 0.78 -30.77
C GLN A 84 3.48 -0.63 -30.85
N VAL A 85 2.40 -0.76 -31.65
CA VAL A 85 1.81 -2.03 -32.19
C VAL A 85 1.17 -3.01 -31.15
N PRO A 86 0.32 -3.97 -31.56
CA PRO A 86 -1.11 -4.01 -31.24
C PRO A 86 -1.50 -5.00 -30.13
N TYR A 87 -2.46 -4.56 -29.30
CA TYR A 87 -3.53 -5.31 -28.64
C TYR A 87 -3.24 -6.77 -28.24
N ASN A 88 -2.90 -6.96 -26.96
CA ASN A 88 -3.32 -8.14 -26.21
C ASN A 88 -4.13 -7.64 -24.99
N GLU A 89 -5.42 -7.94 -25.02
CA GLU A 89 -6.38 -7.74 -23.94
C GLU A 89 -5.96 -8.52 -22.70
N GLU A 90 -5.55 -7.86 -21.62
CA GLU A 90 -5.89 -8.36 -20.27
C GLU A 90 -5.68 -7.35 -19.13
N TYR A 91 -5.96 -6.06 -19.29
CA TYR A 91 -5.90 -5.14 -18.13
C TYR A 91 -6.99 -4.09 -18.17
N VAL A 92 -8.21 -4.53 -17.91
CA VAL A 92 -9.31 -3.67 -17.45
C VAL A 92 -9.85 -4.23 -16.13
N GLY A 93 -9.06 -4.08 -15.07
CA GLY A 93 -9.50 -4.31 -13.70
C GLY A 93 -9.94 -2.99 -13.09
N LYS A 94 -11.25 -2.76 -13.03
CA LYS A 94 -11.93 -1.63 -12.40
C LYS A 94 -11.20 -1.08 -11.17
N SER A 95 -11.10 0.25 -11.13
CA SER A 95 -10.85 1.05 -9.94
C SER A 95 -11.65 0.52 -8.75
N TYR A 96 -10.95 0.13 -7.68
CA TYR A 96 -11.53 -0.03 -6.36
C TYR A 96 -10.68 0.77 -5.38
N SER A 97 -10.96 2.08 -5.32
CA SER A 97 -10.63 2.89 -4.17
C SER A 97 -11.41 2.34 -2.98
N PHE A 98 -10.76 1.52 -2.15
CA PHE A 98 -11.26 1.26 -0.81
C PHE A 98 -10.52 2.19 0.14
N GLU A 99 -11.28 3.00 0.88
CA GLU A 99 -10.80 3.82 1.98
C GLU A 99 -10.24 2.90 3.08
N ASP A 100 -8.96 2.53 2.96
CA ASP A 100 -8.19 1.88 4.01
C ASP A 100 -7.85 2.94 5.07
N SER A 101 -8.75 3.14 6.01
CA SER A 101 -8.49 3.77 7.31
C SER A 101 -8.47 2.69 8.39
N LEU A 102 -7.57 1.71 8.24
CA LEU A 102 -7.24 0.77 9.30
C LEU A 102 -5.90 1.19 9.89
N CYS A 103 -5.92 1.63 11.15
CA CYS A 103 -4.70 1.81 11.91
C CYS A 103 -4.17 0.43 12.34
N GLU A 104 -2.84 0.21 12.27
CA GLU A 104 -2.19 -0.98 12.84
C GLU A 104 -2.55 -1.15 14.34
N GLU A 105 -2.74 -0.05 15.08
CA GLU A 105 -3.18 -0.05 16.49
C GLU A 105 -4.59 -0.62 16.68
N ASP A 106 -5.54 -0.32 15.78
CA ASP A 106 -6.89 -0.89 15.84
C ASP A 106 -6.86 -2.39 15.54
N LEU A 107 -5.96 -2.80 14.65
CA LEU A 107 -5.74 -4.19 14.28
C LEU A 107 -5.16 -5.00 15.45
N GLU A 108 -4.18 -4.44 16.16
CA GLU A 108 -3.62 -5.04 17.38
C GLU A 108 -4.63 -5.06 18.53
N LYS A 109 -5.34 -3.95 18.76
CA LYS A 109 -6.31 -3.82 19.85
C LYS A 109 -7.51 -4.75 19.72
N HIS A 110 -7.89 -5.10 18.49
CA HIS A 110 -9.05 -5.94 18.21
C HIS A 110 -8.68 -7.30 17.60
N LEU A 111 -7.41 -7.70 17.70
CA LEU A 111 -6.88 -8.91 17.05
C LEU A 111 -7.70 -10.17 17.39
N ASP A 112 -8.02 -10.38 18.67
CA ASP A 112 -8.78 -11.55 19.11
C ASP A 112 -10.18 -11.61 18.45
N ALA A 113 -10.89 -10.48 18.43
CA ALA A 113 -12.22 -10.37 17.82
C ALA A 113 -12.17 -10.52 16.28
N ILE A 114 -11.08 -10.08 15.65
CA ILE A 114 -10.83 -10.29 14.22
C ILE A 114 -10.63 -11.78 13.96
N LEU A 115 -9.73 -12.43 14.72
CA LEU A 115 -9.39 -13.84 14.55
C LEU A 115 -10.60 -14.75 14.78
N GLU A 116 -11.51 -14.43 15.71
CA GLU A 116 -12.75 -15.18 15.91
C GLU A 116 -13.69 -15.16 14.68
N LYS A 117 -13.64 -14.10 13.86
CA LYS A 117 -14.51 -13.89 12.70
C LYS A 117 -13.89 -14.36 11.38
N LEU A 118 -12.62 -14.76 11.40
CA LEU A 118 -11.91 -15.29 10.25
C LEU A 118 -11.92 -16.82 10.26
N ASP A 119 -12.07 -17.43 9.08
CA ASP A 119 -11.84 -18.86 8.93
C ASP A 119 -10.34 -19.20 8.94
N GLU A 120 -10.00 -20.48 9.06
CA GLU A 120 -8.59 -20.92 9.14
C GLU A 120 -7.74 -20.54 7.91
N LYS A 121 -8.37 -20.40 6.73
CA LYS A 121 -7.65 -19.98 5.51
C LYS A 121 -7.39 -18.48 5.54
N GLU A 122 -8.37 -17.70 5.97
CA GLU A 122 -8.28 -16.25 6.12
C GLU A 122 -7.29 -15.85 7.22
N LYS A 123 -7.26 -16.55 8.36
CA LYS A 123 -6.27 -16.34 9.43
C LYS A 123 -4.85 -16.54 8.91
N LYS A 124 -4.61 -17.66 8.22
CA LYS A 124 -3.30 -17.98 7.66
C LYS A 124 -2.87 -16.99 6.58
N LEU A 125 -3.81 -16.51 5.76
CA LEU A 125 -3.54 -15.46 4.78
C LEU A 125 -3.25 -14.11 5.46
N LEU A 126 -3.91 -13.81 6.58
CA LEU A 126 -3.65 -12.62 7.39
C LEU A 126 -2.23 -12.67 7.97
N GLU A 127 -1.87 -13.79 8.62
CA GLU A 127 -0.51 -14.03 9.15
C GLU A 127 0.54 -13.93 8.05
N ASP A 128 0.34 -14.62 6.92
CA ASP A 128 1.29 -14.59 5.80
C ASP A 128 1.43 -13.18 5.20
N PHE A 129 0.35 -12.38 5.19
CA PHE A 129 0.38 -11.02 4.66
C PHE A 129 1.06 -10.01 5.59
N TYR A 130 0.92 -10.18 6.91
CA TYR A 130 1.53 -9.29 7.92
C TYR A 130 2.91 -9.78 8.40
N SER A 131 3.31 -11.00 8.08
CA SER A 131 4.66 -11.50 8.30
C SER A 131 5.66 -10.77 7.39
N GLU A 132 6.68 -10.12 7.96
CA GLU A 132 7.65 -9.28 7.24
C GLU A 132 8.47 -10.02 6.15
N ASN A 133 8.31 -11.35 6.03
CA ASN A 133 9.15 -12.22 5.21
C ASN A 133 8.43 -12.95 4.07
N ILE A 134 7.16 -12.66 3.77
CA ILE A 134 6.43 -13.37 2.69
C ILE A 134 5.78 -12.39 1.69
N SER A 135 6.25 -12.44 0.45
CA SER A 135 5.68 -11.70 -0.69
C SER A 135 4.40 -12.34 -1.21
N GLN A 136 3.55 -11.56 -1.90
CA GLN A 136 2.33 -12.09 -2.55
C GLN A 136 2.64 -13.21 -3.56
N LYS A 137 3.83 -13.19 -4.15
CA LYS A 137 4.35 -14.23 -5.03
C LYS A 137 4.63 -15.53 -4.27
N GLU A 138 5.30 -15.45 -3.13
CA GLU A 138 5.55 -16.62 -2.27
C GLU A 138 4.25 -17.19 -1.69
N ILE A 139 3.26 -16.35 -1.37
CA ILE A 139 1.92 -16.79 -0.98
C ILE A 139 1.24 -17.54 -2.14
N ALA A 140 1.37 -17.03 -3.37
CA ALA A 140 0.78 -17.63 -4.57
C ALA A 140 1.38 -19.03 -4.83
N GLU A 141 2.70 -19.15 -4.73
CA GLU A 141 3.44 -20.40 -4.85
C GLU A 141 3.06 -21.40 -3.75
N LYS A 142 2.97 -20.95 -2.49
CA LYS A 142 2.56 -21.76 -1.33
C LYS A 142 1.13 -22.29 -1.44
N LEU A 143 0.23 -21.50 -2.03
CA LEU A 143 -1.19 -21.84 -2.17
C LEU A 143 -1.53 -22.52 -3.51
N GLY A 144 -0.58 -22.59 -4.45
CA GLY A 144 -0.82 -23.15 -5.79
C GLY A 144 -1.81 -22.34 -6.63
N ILE A 145 -1.89 -21.02 -6.41
CA ILE A 145 -2.81 -20.10 -7.12
C ILE A 145 -2.03 -18.97 -7.78
N THR A 146 -2.70 -18.15 -8.59
CA THR A 146 -2.05 -17.00 -9.24
C THR A 146 -1.85 -15.83 -8.26
N GLU A 147 -0.84 -15.00 -8.49
CA GLU A 147 -0.61 -13.76 -7.71
C GLU A 147 -1.84 -12.84 -7.72
N ASN A 148 -2.58 -12.80 -8.83
CA ASN A 148 -3.82 -12.03 -8.92
C ASN A 148 -4.91 -12.60 -8.00
N ASN A 149 -5.01 -13.93 -7.88
CA ASN A 149 -5.92 -14.58 -6.94
C ASN A 149 -5.54 -14.25 -5.49
N VAL A 150 -4.25 -14.29 -5.15
CA VAL A 150 -3.74 -13.83 -3.83
C VAL A 150 -4.12 -12.38 -3.56
N ARG A 151 -3.88 -11.48 -4.53
CA ARG A 151 -4.23 -10.06 -4.40
C ARG A 151 -5.72 -9.86 -4.14
N GLN A 152 -6.58 -10.59 -4.84
CA GLN A 152 -8.02 -10.53 -4.61
C GLN A 152 -8.43 -11.09 -3.24
N GLN A 153 -7.79 -12.16 -2.79
CA GLN A 153 -8.05 -12.72 -1.46
C GLN A 153 -7.63 -11.74 -0.35
N ILE A 154 -6.45 -11.12 -0.46
CA ILE A 154 -5.98 -10.07 0.46
C ILE A 154 -6.94 -8.88 0.47
N PHE A 155 -7.41 -8.44 -0.70
CA PHE A 155 -8.37 -7.34 -0.78
C PHE A 155 -9.69 -7.66 -0.05
N ARG A 156 -10.24 -8.86 -0.27
CA ARG A 156 -11.45 -9.33 0.42
C ARG A 156 -11.22 -9.44 1.93
N LEU A 157 -10.07 -9.97 2.33
CA LEU A 157 -9.66 -10.12 3.72
C LEU A 157 -9.57 -8.75 4.42
N LYS A 158 -8.87 -7.78 3.82
CA LYS A 158 -8.78 -6.40 4.33
C LYS A 158 -10.15 -5.81 4.53
N ARG A 159 -11.03 -5.88 3.52
CA ARG A 159 -12.40 -5.36 3.62
C ARG A 159 -13.21 -6.02 4.74
N LYS A 160 -13.03 -7.33 4.97
CA LYS A 160 -13.68 -8.06 6.08
C LYS A 160 -13.16 -7.58 7.43
N VAL A 161 -11.84 -7.47 7.59
CA VAL A 161 -11.19 -6.95 8.81
C VAL A 161 -11.63 -5.51 9.10
N THR A 162 -11.67 -4.63 8.09
CA THR A 162 -12.19 -3.26 8.24
C THR A 162 -13.64 -3.24 8.70
N GLY A 163 -14.48 -4.13 8.15
CA GLY A 163 -15.87 -4.24 8.56
C GLY A 163 -16.03 -4.70 10.02
N ILE A 164 -15.20 -5.65 10.46
CA ILE A 164 -15.19 -6.12 11.85
C ILE A 164 -14.80 -4.98 12.80
N ILE A 165 -13.70 -4.28 12.50
CA ILE A 165 -13.22 -3.18 13.35
C ILE A 165 -14.25 -2.05 13.41
N ARG A 166 -14.88 -1.67 12.30
CA ARG A 166 -15.94 -0.65 12.30
C ARG A 166 -17.10 -1.02 13.24
N ASN A 167 -17.57 -2.27 13.18
CA ASN A 167 -18.62 -2.75 14.08
C ASN A 167 -18.21 -2.82 15.56
N LEU A 168 -16.92 -2.76 15.88
CA LEU A 168 -16.40 -2.73 17.25
C LEU A 168 -16.20 -1.30 17.77
N LEU A 169 -16.17 -0.31 16.88
CA LEU A 169 -16.00 1.12 17.19
C LEU A 169 -17.34 1.87 17.26
N ASP A 170 -18.40 1.32 16.69
CA ASP A 170 -19.80 1.77 16.82
C ASP A 170 -20.47 1.26 18.11
#